data_AF-A0A2N5A3B7-F1
#
_entry.id   AF-A0A2N5A3B7-F1
#
_cell.length_a   1.000
_cell.length_b   1.000
_cell.length_c   1.000
_cell.angle_alpha   90.00
_cell.angle_beta   90.00
_cell.angle_gamma   90.00
#
_symmetry.space_group_name_H-M   'P 1'
#
loop_
_entity.id
_entity.type
_entity.pdbx_description
1 polymer ?
#
loop_
_entity_poly.entity_id
_entity_poly.type
_entity_poly.pdbx_seq_one_letter_code
_entity_poly.pdbx_strand_id
1 'polypeptide(L)'
;WVTLDAPLEKLPLLVRAGAGLPLSERISHVDAQKDDRRELQLFPLKGTGSTRGLLFEDDGESWGYKEGDALWLEWEMICSANSINLNINARGSYRPAWKALKLSLPAGEKRKLLVNGVEGTEWRR
;
A
#
# COMPACT_ATOMS: atom_id res chain seq x y z
N TRP A 1 -4.60 -1.02 -28.68
CA TRP A 1 -3.71 -2.15 -28.39
C TRP A 1 -2.29 -1.63 -28.23
N VAL A 2 -1.50 -2.25 -27.36
CA VAL A 2 -0.08 -1.96 -27.18
C VAL A 2 0.69 -3.27 -27.36
N THR A 3 1.87 -3.18 -27.96
CA THR A 3 2.82 -4.29 -28.07
C THR A 3 4.02 -3.93 -27.19
N LEU A 4 4.42 -4.84 -26.31
CA LEU A 4 5.53 -4.65 -25.37
C LEU A 4 6.54 -5.78 -25.56
N ASP A 5 7.82 -5.46 -25.39
CA ASP A 5 8.88 -6.46 -25.40
C ASP A 5 8.73 -7.42 -24.23
N ALA A 6 8.73 -8.72 -24.54
CA ALA A 6 8.64 -9.83 -23.59
C ALA A 6 9.68 -10.93 -23.88
N PRO A 7 10.99 -10.59 -23.90
CA PRO A 7 12.04 -11.61 -24.02
C PRO A 7 12.07 -12.51 -22.77
N LEU A 8 12.79 -13.63 -22.83
CA LEU A 8 12.79 -14.66 -21.79
C LEU A 8 13.16 -14.11 -20.39
N GLU A 9 14.08 -13.16 -20.34
CA GLU A 9 14.59 -12.52 -19.13
C GLU A 9 13.70 -11.41 -18.57
N LYS A 10 12.58 -11.06 -19.23
CA LYS A 10 11.72 -9.94 -18.84
C LYS A 10 10.24 -10.28 -18.97
N LEU A 11 9.57 -10.35 -17.83
CA LEU A 11 8.12 -10.41 -17.76
C LEU A 11 7.53 -8.99 -17.82
N PRO A 12 6.73 -8.62 -18.84
CA PRO A 12 6.06 -7.33 -18.85
C PRO A 12 4.93 -7.32 -17.81
N LEU A 13 5.17 -6.61 -16.70
CA LEU A 13 4.15 -6.36 -15.68
C LEU A 13 3.68 -4.92 -15.76
N LEU A 14 2.36 -4.73 -15.75
CA LEU A 14 1.71 -3.44 -15.77
C LEU A 14 0.93 -3.24 -14.47
N VAL A 15 1.12 -2.08 -13.85
CA VAL A 15 0.34 -1.65 -12.70
C VAL A 15 -0.67 -0.60 -13.13
N ARG A 16 -1.90 -0.73 -12.63
CA ARG A 16 -2.98 0.22 -12.92
C ARG A 16 -2.71 1.54 -12.18
N ALA A 17 -2.89 2.66 -12.87
CA ALA A 17 -2.96 3.96 -12.17
C ALA A 17 -4.12 3.95 -11.15
N GLY A 18 -3.86 4.51 -9.98
CA GLY A 18 -4.72 4.45 -8.80
C GLY A 18 -4.49 3.25 -7.88
N ALA A 19 -3.55 2.35 -8.18
CA ALA A 19 -3.27 1.18 -7.34
C ALA A 19 -2.43 1.55 -6.11
N GLY A 20 -2.60 0.77 -5.04
CA GLY A 20 -1.69 0.68 -3.90
C GLY A 20 -1.27 -0.77 -3.74
N LEU A 21 0.03 -1.06 -3.86
CA LEU A 21 0.58 -2.42 -3.77
C LEU A 21 1.29 -2.61 -2.42
N PRO A 22 0.75 -3.46 -1.52
CA PRO A 22 1.44 -3.81 -0.29
C PRO A 22 2.60 -4.77 -0.57
N LEU A 23 3.77 -4.49 -0.02
CA LEU A 23 4.98 -5.28 -0.17
C LEU A 23 5.64 -5.52 1.19
N SER A 24 6.11 -6.74 1.42
CA SER A 24 7.01 -7.08 2.52
C SER A 24 8.46 -6.92 2.08
N GLU A 25 9.36 -6.52 2.98
CA GLU A 25 10.80 -6.69 2.77
C GLU A 25 11.28 -8.14 3.05
N ARG A 26 10.39 -9.02 3.54
CA ARG A 26 10.69 -10.42 3.80
C ARG A 26 10.61 -11.25 2.51
N ILE A 27 11.76 -11.80 2.12
CA ILE A 27 11.93 -12.54 0.85
C ILE A 27 12.08 -14.07 0.99
N SER A 28 11.97 -14.61 2.21
CA SER A 28 12.20 -16.04 2.47
C SER A 28 10.92 -16.88 2.36
N HIS A 29 10.15 -16.92 3.44
CA HIS A 29 8.84 -17.56 3.53
C HIS A 29 7.91 -16.67 4.35
N VAL A 30 6.60 -16.90 4.24
CA VAL A 30 5.61 -16.16 5.03
C VAL A 30 5.83 -16.41 6.52
N ASP A 31 5.97 -15.34 7.29
CA ASP A 31 6.07 -15.36 8.75
C ASP A 31 5.64 -13.98 9.26
N ALA A 32 4.45 -13.89 9.82
CA ALA A 32 3.85 -12.62 10.25
C ALA A 32 4.68 -11.92 11.34
N GLN A 33 5.36 -12.68 12.20
CA GLN A 33 6.15 -12.12 13.30
C GLN A 33 7.48 -11.54 12.83
N LYS A 34 7.98 -12.01 11.69
CA LYS A 34 9.22 -11.50 11.07
C LYS A 34 8.97 -10.57 9.88
N ASP A 35 7.71 -10.28 9.53
CA ASP A 35 7.35 -9.24 8.56
C ASP A 35 7.29 -7.88 9.26
N ASP A 36 8.47 -7.42 9.72
CA ASP A 36 8.63 -6.21 10.53
C ASP A 36 8.74 -4.91 9.71
N ARG A 37 8.64 -5.03 8.37
CA ARG A 37 8.71 -3.92 7.42
C ARG A 37 7.68 -4.09 6.30
N ARG A 38 6.71 -3.17 6.25
CA ARG A 38 5.67 -3.11 5.23
C ARG A 38 5.76 -1.80 4.45
N GLU A 39 5.70 -1.92 3.13
CA GLU A 39 5.59 -0.79 2.20
C GLU A 39 4.24 -0.85 1.47
N LEU A 40 3.60 0.30 1.27
CA LEU A 40 2.51 0.49 0.32
C LEU A 40 3.04 1.36 -0.83
N GLN A 41 3.33 0.72 -1.96
CA GLN A 41 3.71 1.43 -3.18
C GLN A 41 2.45 2.01 -3.82
N LEU A 42 2.35 3.32 -3.83
CA LEU A 42 1.24 4.04 -4.43
C LEU A 42 1.56 4.32 -5.89
N PHE A 43 0.59 4.10 -6.76
CA PHE A 43 0.66 4.46 -8.18
C PHE A 43 -0.44 5.49 -8.45
N PRO A 44 -0.21 6.78 -8.19
CA PRO A 44 -1.24 7.81 -8.28
C PRO A 44 -1.85 7.93 -9.68
N LEU A 45 -3.08 8.45 -9.74
CA LEU A 45 -3.65 8.92 -11.00
C LEU A 45 -2.78 10.07 -11.56
N LYS A 46 -2.57 10.09 -12.88
CA LYS A 46 -1.86 11.20 -13.54
C LYS A 46 -2.65 12.51 -13.53
N GLY A 47 -3.98 12.41 -13.46
CA GLY A 47 -4.89 13.55 -13.38
C GLY A 47 -5.58 13.67 -12.02
N THR A 48 -6.70 14.37 -12.00
CA THR A 48 -7.56 14.48 -10.82
C THR A 48 -8.46 13.25 -10.68
N GLY A 49 -8.75 12.86 -9.45
CA GLY A 49 -9.66 11.76 -9.15
C GLY A 49 -9.30 11.06 -7.85
N SER A 50 -10.09 10.05 -7.48
CA SER A 50 -9.81 9.22 -6.31
C SER A 50 -9.86 7.73 -6.63
N THR A 51 -9.07 6.99 -5.87
CA THR A 51 -9.05 5.52 -5.87
C THR A 51 -8.93 5.02 -4.44
N ARG A 52 -9.39 3.80 -4.19
CA ARG A 52 -9.42 3.21 -2.85
C ARG A 52 -8.94 1.78 -2.85
N GLY A 53 -8.50 1.32 -1.69
CA GLY A 53 -8.14 -0.07 -1.47
C GLY A 53 -8.13 -0.43 0.01
N LEU A 54 -7.79 -1.69 0.26
CA LEU A 54 -7.75 -2.29 1.58
C LEU A 54 -6.46 -3.10 1.70
N LEU A 55 -5.70 -2.85 2.75
CA LEU A 55 -4.65 -3.74 3.24
C LEU A 55 -5.22 -4.51 4.43
N PHE A 56 -5.07 -5.84 4.41
CA PHE A 56 -5.56 -6.74 5.44
C PHE A 56 -4.39 -7.53 6.03
N GLU A 57 -4.36 -7.66 7.36
CA GLU A 57 -3.39 -8.48 8.10
C GLU A 57 -4.09 -9.23 9.22
N ASP A 58 -3.75 -10.49 9.44
CA ASP A 58 -4.12 -11.27 10.62
C ASP A 58 -2.96 -12.18 11.03
N ASP A 59 -3.19 -13.14 11.92
CA ASP A 59 -2.15 -14.09 12.34
C ASP A 59 -1.81 -15.15 11.28
N GLY A 60 -2.61 -15.27 10.21
CA GLY A 60 -2.46 -16.26 9.14
C GLY A 60 -2.74 -17.70 9.55
N GLU A 61 -3.20 -17.96 10.77
CA GLU A 61 -3.32 -19.31 11.35
C GLU A 61 -4.70 -19.59 11.95
N SER A 62 -5.30 -18.62 12.64
CA SER A 62 -6.53 -18.81 13.40
C SER A 62 -7.76 -18.22 12.72
N TRP A 63 -8.91 -18.33 13.40
CA TRP A 63 -10.16 -17.68 13.01
C TRP A 63 -10.37 -16.31 13.68
N GLY A 64 -9.35 -15.78 14.38
CA GLY A 64 -9.46 -14.54 15.15
C GLY A 64 -9.96 -13.34 14.34
N TYR A 65 -9.67 -13.31 13.03
CA TYR A 65 -10.19 -12.28 12.13
C TYR A 65 -11.73 -12.16 12.12
N LYS A 66 -12.47 -13.25 12.42
CA LYS A 66 -13.94 -13.24 12.51
C LYS A 66 -14.45 -12.46 13.74
N GLU A 67 -13.61 -12.37 14.76
CA GLU A 67 -13.91 -11.74 16.05
C GLU A 67 -13.27 -10.35 16.17
N GLY A 68 -12.65 -9.86 15.10
CA GLY A 68 -12.01 -8.56 15.04
C GLY A 68 -10.50 -8.58 15.28
N ASP A 69 -9.89 -9.76 15.48
CA ASP A 69 -8.45 -9.92 15.59
C ASP A 69 -7.77 -9.99 14.23
N ALA A 70 -7.94 -8.91 13.50
CA ALA A 70 -7.22 -8.60 12.27
C ALA A 70 -7.04 -7.07 12.18
N LEU A 71 -6.26 -6.62 11.21
CA LEU A 71 -6.10 -5.23 10.83
C LEU A 71 -6.75 -5.06 9.46
N TRP A 72 -7.72 -4.16 9.37
CA TRP A 72 -8.22 -3.64 8.09
C TRP A 72 -7.79 -2.20 7.98
N LEU A 73 -6.87 -1.94 7.07
CA LEU A 73 -6.35 -0.62 6.75
C LEU A 73 -6.93 -0.20 5.40
N GLU A 74 -8.02 0.56 5.46
CA GLU A 74 -8.66 1.15 4.30
C GLU A 74 -7.92 2.43 3.93
N TRP A 75 -7.66 2.61 2.64
CA TRP A 75 -7.04 3.82 2.14
C TRP A 75 -7.85 4.40 0.98
N GLU A 76 -7.89 5.73 0.92
CA GLU A 76 -8.36 6.50 -0.21
C GLU A 76 -7.25 7.45 -0.65
N MET A 77 -6.86 7.35 -1.91
CA MET A 77 -5.88 8.21 -2.54
C MET A 77 -6.61 9.20 -3.45
N ILE A 78 -6.53 10.48 -3.11
CA ILE A 78 -7.14 11.59 -3.86
C ILE A 78 -6.03 12.36 -4.55
N CYS A 79 -6.03 12.34 -5.88
CA CYS A 79 -5.03 13.00 -6.71
C CYS A 79 -5.55 14.35 -7.19
N SER A 80 -4.67 15.36 -7.12
CA SER A 80 -4.83 16.65 -7.78
C SER A 80 -3.64 16.94 -8.70
N ALA A 81 -3.62 18.13 -9.30
CA ALA A 81 -2.49 18.59 -10.08
C ALA A 81 -1.20 18.73 -9.24
N ASN A 82 -1.32 19.05 -7.95
CA ASN A 82 -0.18 19.44 -7.11
C ASN A 82 0.08 18.49 -5.94
N SER A 83 -0.88 17.64 -5.60
CA SER A 83 -0.83 16.79 -4.42
C SER A 83 -1.47 15.42 -4.62
N ILE A 84 -1.05 14.51 -3.77
CA ILE A 84 -1.61 13.18 -3.58
C ILE A 84 -1.97 13.14 -2.10
N ASN A 85 -3.26 13.06 -1.79
CA ASN A 85 -3.74 12.99 -0.42
C ASN A 85 -4.20 11.56 -0.13
N LEU A 86 -3.50 10.87 0.77
CA LEU A 86 -3.79 9.52 1.19
C LEU A 86 -4.47 9.56 2.55
N ASN A 87 -5.77 9.32 2.55
CA ASN A 87 -6.54 9.12 3.76
C ASN A 87 -6.46 7.64 4.15
N ILE A 88 -6.02 7.35 5.36
CA ILE A 88 -5.93 6.00 5.91
C ILE A 88 -6.80 5.91 7.15
N ASN A 89 -7.69 4.92 7.16
CA ASN A 89 -8.49 4.51 8.31
C ASN A 89 -8.18 3.05 8.65
N ALA A 90 -7.90 2.78 9.93
CA ALA A 90 -7.52 1.44 10.39
C ALA A 90 -8.44 0.96 11.51
N ARG A 91 -8.92 -0.28 11.39
CA ARG A 91 -9.77 -0.96 12.39
C ARG A 91 -9.26 -2.35 12.74
N GLY A 92 -9.78 -2.90 13.85
CA GLY A 92 -9.48 -4.23 14.39
C GLY A 92 -8.33 -4.26 15.41
N SER A 93 -8.20 -5.36 16.18
CA SER A 93 -7.28 -5.45 17.33
C SER A 93 -5.89 -5.93 16.98
N TYR A 94 -5.71 -6.64 15.87
CA TYR A 94 -4.41 -7.19 15.50
C TYR A 94 -3.36 -6.10 15.35
N ARG A 95 -2.14 -6.41 15.78
CA ARG A 95 -0.96 -5.56 15.65
C ARG A 95 0.10 -6.34 14.89
N PRO A 96 0.36 -6.03 13.62
CA PRO A 96 1.41 -6.68 12.86
C PRO A 96 2.79 -6.39 13.46
N ALA A 97 3.80 -7.16 13.06
CA ALA A 97 5.17 -6.97 13.55
C ALA A 97 5.72 -5.58 13.19
N TRP A 98 5.41 -5.08 11.98
CA TRP A 98 5.79 -3.75 11.53
C TRP A 98 5.18 -2.62 12.38
N LYS A 99 5.94 -1.55 12.60
CA LYS A 99 5.55 -0.40 13.45
C LYS A 99 5.05 0.81 12.66
N ALA A 100 5.37 0.86 11.37
CA ALA A 100 4.94 1.89 10.45
C ALA A 100 4.69 1.26 9.08
N LEU A 101 3.71 1.81 8.36
CA LEU A 101 3.51 1.53 6.96
C LEU A 101 4.29 2.57 6.15
N LYS A 102 5.37 2.14 5.48
CA LYS A 102 6.12 3.00 4.57
C LYS A 102 5.28 3.27 3.32
N LEU A 103 5.28 4.51 2.84
CA LEU A 103 4.58 4.93 1.64
C LEU A 103 5.61 5.36 0.60
N SER A 104 5.52 4.84 -0.61
CA SER A 104 6.40 5.24 -1.70
C SER A 104 5.61 5.57 -2.97
N LEU A 105 6.21 6.44 -3.77
CA LEU A 105 5.67 6.93 -5.04
C LEU A 105 6.57 6.44 -6.19
N PRO A 106 6.05 6.41 -7.44
CA PRO A 106 6.86 6.05 -8.58
C PRO A 106 8.00 7.05 -8.76
N ALA A 107 9.14 6.57 -9.27
CA ALA A 107 10.28 7.43 -9.56
C ALA A 107 9.88 8.62 -10.45
N GLY A 108 10.26 9.83 -10.03
CA GLY A 108 9.96 11.07 -10.75
C GLY A 108 8.60 11.70 -10.45
N GLU A 109 7.77 11.09 -9.59
CA GLU A 109 6.62 11.79 -9.01
C GLU A 109 7.09 12.96 -8.14
N LYS A 110 6.50 14.15 -8.33
CA LYS A 110 6.92 15.40 -7.66
C LYS A 110 5.81 16.04 -6.83
N ARG A 111 4.57 15.57 -6.97
CA ARG A 111 3.44 16.06 -6.19
C ARG A 111 3.65 15.73 -4.71
N LYS A 112 3.20 16.64 -3.85
CA LYS A 112 3.28 16.44 -2.40
C LYS A 112 2.42 15.26 -1.97
N LEU A 113 2.98 14.35 -1.18
CA LEU A 113 2.21 13.29 -0.52
C LEU A 113 1.76 13.79 0.85
N LEU A 114 0.45 13.85 1.07
CA LEU A 114 -0.15 14.08 2.38
C LEU A 114 -0.75 12.77 2.87
N VAL A 115 -0.54 12.45 4.14
CA VAL A 115 -1.07 11.29 4.84
C VAL A 115 -1.98 11.83 5.93
N ASN A 116 -3.28 11.57 5.82
CA ASN A 116 -4.29 12.13 6.73
C ASN A 116 -4.16 13.66 6.89
N GLY A 117 -3.89 14.36 5.80
CA GLY A 117 -3.73 15.82 5.77
C GLY A 117 -2.35 16.37 6.18
N VAL A 118 -1.40 15.52 6.56
CA VAL A 118 -0.03 15.93 6.95
C VAL A 118 0.99 15.43 5.93
N GLU A 119 1.92 16.29 5.49
CA GLU A 119 2.98 15.88 4.57
C GLU A 119 3.86 14.79 5.22
N GLY A 120 4.04 13.65 4.54
CA GLY A 120 4.76 12.52 5.09
C GLY A 120 4.85 11.31 4.17
N THR A 121 5.76 10.38 4.50
CA THR A 121 6.03 9.15 3.74
C THR A 121 5.82 7.88 4.57
N GLU A 122 5.20 8.01 5.74
CA GLU A 122 4.87 6.89 6.61
C GLU A 122 3.49 7.12 7.22
N TRP A 123 2.78 6.03 7.47
CA TRP A 123 1.62 6.02 8.35
C TRP A 123 1.91 5.18 9.58
N ARG A 124 1.47 5.66 10.74
CA ARG A 124 1.54 4.94 12.01
C ARG A 124 0.14 4.94 12.61
N ARG A 125 -0.21 3.83 13.24
CA ARG A 125 -1.48 3.65 13.93
C ARG A 125 -1.50 4.39 15.26
#